data_AF-A0A1Q7HWM4-F1
#
_entry.id   AF-A0A1Q7HWM4-F1
#
_cell.length_a   1.000
_cell.length_b   1.000
_cell.length_c   1.000
_cell.angle_alpha   90.00
_cell.angle_beta   90.00
_cell.angle_gamma   90.00
#
_symmetry.space_group_name_H-M   'P 1'
#
loop_
_entity.id
_entity.type
_entity.pdbx_description
1 polymer ?
#
loop_
_entity_poly.entity_id
_entity_poly.type
_entity_poly.pdbx_seq_one_letter_code
_entity_poly.pdbx_strand_id
1 'polypeptide(L)' 'MFIDGRLFLYLPEVFDDYRRVLELRPGFGAVLDARHVDTVLVRPDRAVAAYLQDAGWTVLARDDRFVLLRRK' A
#
# COMPACT_ATOMS: atom_id res chain seq x y z
N MET A 1 5.32 -8.00 -12.74
CA MET A 1 3.86 -8.19 -12.79
C MET A 1 3.45 -8.03 -14.25
N PHE A 2 2.69 -8.97 -14.78
CA PHE A 2 2.08 -8.85 -16.11
C PHE A 2 0.70 -8.22 -15.92
N ILE A 3 0.47 -7.05 -16.52
CA ILE A 3 -0.87 -6.47 -16.64
C ILE A 3 -1.12 -6.33 -18.14
N ASP A 4 -2.10 -7.07 -18.63
CA ASP A 4 -2.75 -6.83 -19.93
C ASP A 4 -1.78 -6.65 -21.14
N GLY A 5 -0.86 -7.61 -21.32
CA GLY A 5 -0.01 -7.68 -22.52
C GLY A 5 1.07 -6.60 -22.66
N ARG A 6 1.17 -5.63 -21.73
CA ARG A 6 2.20 -4.58 -21.74
C ARG A 6 3.27 -4.87 -20.68
N LEU A 7 4.51 -4.97 -21.12
CA LEU A 7 5.67 -5.06 -20.23
C LEU A 7 5.91 -3.69 -19.61
N PHE A 8 5.42 -3.47 -18.39
CA PHE A 8 5.90 -2.39 -17.55
C PHE A 8 7.15 -2.85 -16.80
N LEU A 9 8.30 -2.37 -17.28
CA LEU A 9 9.54 -2.45 -16.51
C LEU A 9 9.34 -1.61 -15.25
N TYR A 10 9.41 -2.23 -14.08
CA TYR A 10 9.42 -1.50 -12.83
C TYR A 10 10.64 -0.59 -12.82
N LEU A 11 10.40 0.72 -12.88
CA LEU A 11 11.43 1.69 -12.56
C LEU A 11 11.90 1.38 -11.12
N PRO A 12 13.22 1.31 -10.85
CA PRO A 12 13.76 0.97 -9.53
C PRO A 12 13.11 1.76 -8.39
N GLU A 13 12.78 3.02 -8.66
CA GLU A 13 12.10 3.95 -7.74
C GLU A 13 10.74 3.42 -7.24
N VAL A 14 9.98 2.72 -8.10
CA VAL A 14 8.68 2.16 -7.73
C VAL A 14 8.83 0.99 -6.75
N PHE A 15 9.88 0.19 -6.90
CA PHE A 15 10.18 -0.88 -5.96
C PHE A 15 10.61 -0.33 -4.60
N ASP A 16 11.43 0.71 -4.59
CA ASP A 16 11.85 1.35 -3.35
C ASP A 16 10.69 2.01 -2.61
N ASP A 17 9.77 2.65 -3.33
CA ASP A 17 8.53 3.19 -2.77
C ASP A 17 7.64 2.10 -2.18
N TYR A 18 7.45 1.00 -2.92
CA TYR A 18 6.69 -0.15 -2.45
C TYR A 18 7.28 -0.74 -1.16
N ARG A 19 8.60 -0.94 -1.12
CA ARG A 19 9.30 -1.42 0.08
C ARG A 19 9.17 -0.45 1.23
N ARG A 20 9.34 0.86 0.97
CA ARG A 20 9.21 1.90 1.99
C ARG A 20 7.84 1.88 2.66
N VAL A 21 6.77 1.70 1.88
CA VAL A 21 5.40 1.58 2.39
C VAL A 21 5.19 0.28 3.17
N LEU A 22 5.56 -0.87 2.60
CA LEU A 22 5.32 -2.16 3.27
C LEU A 22 6.15 -2.37 4.55
N GLU A 23 7.37 -1.84 4.58
CA GLU A 23 8.29 -1.95 5.71
C GLU A 23 8.14 -0.76 6.69
N LEU A 24 7.18 0.15 6.45
CA LEU A 24 6.97 1.36 7.26
C LEU A 24 8.26 2.19 7.47
N ARG A 25 9.11 2.26 6.45
CA ARG A 25 10.36 3.02 6.53
C ARG A 25 10.06 4.53 6.61
N PRO A 26 10.97 5.33 7.19
CA PRO A 26 10.80 6.78 7.25
C PRO A 26 10.41 7.39 5.89
N GLY A 27 9.44 8.29 5.92
CA GLY A 27 8.91 8.97 4.72
C GLY A 27 7.85 8.19 3.93
N PHE A 28 7.40 7.01 4.38
CA PHE A 28 6.38 6.26 3.65
C PHE A 28 5.05 7.00 3.46
N GLY A 29 4.63 7.85 4.41
CA GLY A 29 3.41 8.66 4.27
C GLY A 29 3.49 9.59 3.06
N ALA A 30 4.64 10.23 2.86
CA ALA A 30 4.89 11.08 1.70
C ALA A 30 4.86 10.29 0.37
N VAL A 31 5.23 9.00 0.38
CA VAL A 31 5.07 8.13 -0.79
C VAL A 31 3.59 7.93 -1.12
N LEU A 32 2.75 7.65 -0.11
CA LEU A 32 1.32 7.50 -0.33
C LEU A 32 0.70 8.78 -0.89
N ASP A 33 1.14 9.93 -0.40
CA ASP A 33 0.66 11.25 -0.85
C ASP A 33 1.13 11.57 -2.28
N ALA A 34 2.43 11.41 -2.57
CA ALA A 34 3.01 11.71 -3.87
C ALA A 34 2.47 10.80 -4.98
N ARG A 35 2.04 9.58 -4.63
CA ARG A 35 1.44 8.61 -5.57
C ARG A 35 -0.09 8.68 -5.60
N HIS A 36 -0.71 9.59 -4.86
CA HIS A 36 -2.17 9.71 -4.74
C HIS A 36 -2.84 8.39 -4.39
N VAL A 37 -2.28 7.66 -3.41
CA VAL A 37 -2.82 6.37 -2.97
C VAL A 37 -3.95 6.62 -1.97
N ASP A 38 -5.19 6.47 -2.45
CA ASP A 38 -6.40 6.57 -1.62
C ASP A 38 -6.91 5.22 -1.12
N THR A 39 -6.41 4.11 -1.67
CA THR A 39 -6.85 2.76 -1.32
C THR A 39 -5.65 1.81 -1.24
N VAL A 40 -5.62 0.98 -0.20
CA VAL A 40 -4.55 0.02 0.06
C VAL A 40 -5.16 -1.37 0.28
N LEU A 41 -4.66 -2.35 -0.49
CA LEU A 41 -4.99 -3.77 -0.33
C LEU A 41 -3.72 -4.51 0.10
N VAL A 42 -3.71 -5.01 1.34
CA VAL A 42 -2.57 -5.74 1.91
C VAL A 42 -3.05 -6.96 2.67
N ARG A 43 -2.14 -7.88 2.99
CA ARG A 43 -2.46 -8.98 3.89
C ARG A 43 -2.68 -8.47 5.31
N PRO A 44 -3.57 -9.09 6.12
CA PRO A 44 -3.88 -8.64 7.47
C PRO A 44 -2.67 -8.68 8.42
N ASP A 45 -1.67 -9.54 8.15
CA ASP A 45 -0.46 -9.73 8.95
C ASP A 45 0.61 -8.64 8.76
N ARG A 46 0.42 -7.74 7.78
CA ARG A 46 1.41 -6.69 7.48
C ARG A 46 1.26 -5.53 8.46
N ALA A 47 2.39 -5.04 8.99
CA ALA A 47 2.42 -3.90 9.91
C ALA A 47 1.71 -2.65 9.35
N VAL A 48 1.82 -2.41 8.03
CA VAL A 48 1.11 -1.32 7.35
C VAL A 48 -0.41 -1.39 7.49
N ALA A 49 -0.99 -2.59 7.59
CA ALA A 49 -2.43 -2.75 7.79
C ALA A 49 -2.88 -2.21 9.14
N ALA A 50 -2.15 -2.52 10.20
CA ALA A 50 -2.43 -2.03 11.56
C ALA A 50 -2.20 -0.52 11.63
N TYR A 51 -1.05 -0.07 11.12
CA TYR A 51 -0.71 1.36 11.11
C TYR A 51 -1.77 2.22 10.41
N LEU A 52 -2.25 1.82 9.23
CA LEU A 52 -3.24 2.62 8.50
C LEU A 52 -4.59 2.67 9.22
N GLN A 53 -4.98 1.61 9.93
CA GLN A 53 -6.18 1.61 10.77
C GLN A 53 -6.03 2.59 11.93
N ASP A 54 -4.89 2.57 12.62
CA ASP A 54 -4.59 3.50 13.71
C ASP A 54 -4.51 4.95 13.22
N ALA A 55 -4.04 5.15 11.98
CA ALA A 55 -4.04 6.45 11.30
C ALA A 55 -5.44 6.89 10.82
N GLY A 56 -6.49 6.15 11.12
CA GLY A 56 -7.88 6.52 10.86
C GLY A 56 -8.37 6.22 9.44
N TRP A 57 -7.67 5.38 8.68
CA TRP A 57 -8.19 4.88 7.41
C TRP A 57 -9.38 3.95 7.66
N THR A 58 -10.34 3.97 6.74
CA THR A 58 -11.56 3.17 6.84
C THR A 58 -11.34 1.79 6.22
N VAL A 59 -11.64 0.72 6.97
CA VAL A 59 -11.66 -0.64 6.43
C VAL A 59 -12.92 -0.80 5.58
N LEU A 60 -12.74 -1.03 4.27
CA LEU A 60 -13.84 -1.29 3.34
C LEU A 60 -14.21 -2.77 3.27
N ALA A 61 -13.22 -3.66 3.37
CA ALA A 61 -13.41 -5.10 3.34
C ALA A 61 -12.25 -5.81 4.04
N ARG A 62 -12.51 -6.98 4.62
CA ARG A 62 -11.52 -7.81 5.31
C ARG A 62 -11.89 -9.29 5.24
N ASP A 63 -10.92 -10.14 4.96
CA ASP A 63 -10.97 -11.58 5.17
C ASP A 63 -9.63 -12.07 5.77
N ASP A 64 -9.42 -13.38 5.85
CA ASP A 64 -8.20 -13.97 6.38
C ASP A 64 -6.95 -13.74 5.49
N ARG A 65 -7.15 -13.33 4.24
CA ARG A 65 -6.11 -13.15 3.22
C ARG A 65 -5.82 -11.68 2.94
N PHE A 66 -6.78 -10.79 3.16
CA PHE A 66 -6.62 -9.37 2.86
C PHE A 66 -7.38 -8.45 3.80
N VAL A 67 -6.91 -7.20 3.83
CA VAL A 67 -7.66 -6.04 4.31
C VAL A 67 -7.55 -4.93 3.27
N LEU A 68 -8.70 -4.36 2.93
CA LEU A 68 -8.84 -3.23 2.01
C LEU A 68 -9.15 -1.98 2.83
N LEU A 69 -8.27 -0.99 2.75
CA LEU A 69 -8.38 0.27 3.49
C LEU A 69 -8.52 1.43 2.52
N ARG A 70 -9.31 2.43 2.92
CA ARG A 70 -9.49 3.67 2.17
C ARG A 70 -9.18 4.88 3.05
N ARG A 71 -8.45 5.83 2.49
CA ARG A 71 -8.16 7.12 3.10
C ARG A 71 -9.46 7.94 3.25
N LYS A 72 -9.56 8.71 4.33
CA LYS A 72 -10.71 9.62 4.55
C LYS A 72 -10.75 10.73 3.50
#